data_AF-A0A852KXW5-F1
#
_entry.id   AF-A0A852KXW5-F1
#
_cell.length_a   1.000
_cell.length_b   1.000
_cell.length_c   1.000
_cell.angle_alpha   90.00
_cell.angle_beta   90.00
_cell.angle_gamma   90.00
#
_symmetry.space_group_name_H-M   'P 1'
#
loop_
_entity.id
_entity.type
_entity.pdbx_description
1 polymer ?
#
loop_
_entity_poly.entity_id
_entity_poly.type
_entity_poly.pdbx_seq_one_letter_code
_entity_poly.pdbx_strand_id
1 'polypeptide(L)'
;GGTPEALQFLAVGDWGGLPDPPFHTPREVATAQAMAQAAAELGADFILSLGDNFYYQGVKDEWDPRFQDTFERVFTAPALQPLPWFVLAGNHDHAGNVSAQLAYSRHSARWHFPHPYYSLRLSLPGTNTTARLLLLDTVLLCGGGDDFDLPGPPRGPQDQAEAARQLLWLQKRLEASQSDQYVLVAGHYPLWSVAEHGPSECLVRLVRPLLMKYKVTAYLCGHDHNLQVRETPPGI
;
A
#
# COMPACT_ATOMS: atom_id res chain seq x y z
N GLY A 1 -29.73 -12.37 6.43
CA GLY A 1 -28.29 -12.20 6.67
C GLY A 1 -27.61 -13.49 6.29
N GLY A 2 -27.04 -13.54 5.09
CA GLY A 2 -26.22 -14.67 4.67
C GLY A 2 -24.82 -14.51 5.25
N THR A 3 -24.15 -15.63 5.51
CA THR A 3 -22.71 -15.65 5.79
C THR A 3 -21.95 -15.06 4.60
N PRO A 4 -20.94 -14.20 4.81
CA PRO A 4 -20.11 -13.68 3.72
C PRO A 4 -19.51 -14.83 2.91
N GLU A 5 -19.61 -14.76 1.58
CA GLU A 5 -19.11 -15.80 0.67
C GLU A 5 -17.68 -15.52 0.17
N ALA A 6 -17.19 -14.29 0.36
CA ALA A 6 -15.87 -13.85 -0.10
C ALA A 6 -15.25 -12.87 0.89
N LEU A 7 -13.92 -12.83 0.90
CA LEU A 7 -13.15 -11.73 1.49
C LEU A 7 -13.12 -10.58 0.49
N GLN A 8 -13.53 -9.39 0.90
CA GLN A 8 -13.68 -8.20 0.05
C GLN A 8 -12.84 -7.05 0.60
N PHE A 9 -12.21 -6.27 -0.26
CA PHE A 9 -11.45 -5.10 0.19
C PHE A 9 -11.40 -4.03 -0.89
N LEU A 10 -11.17 -2.80 -0.45
CA LEU A 10 -10.86 -1.66 -1.33
C LEU A 10 -9.35 -1.45 -1.34
N ALA A 11 -8.79 -1.05 -2.48
CA ALA A 11 -7.39 -0.63 -2.59
C ALA A 11 -7.32 0.78 -3.18
N VAL A 12 -6.55 1.66 -2.54
CA VAL A 12 -6.39 3.07 -2.95
C VAL A 12 -4.95 3.51 -2.69
N GLY A 13 -4.31 4.15 -3.67
CA GLY A 13 -3.01 4.81 -3.51
C GLY A 13 -3.16 6.31 -3.74
N ASP A 14 -2.12 7.07 -3.40
CA ASP A 14 -1.92 8.41 -3.95
C ASP A 14 -3.07 9.38 -3.60
N TRP A 15 -3.61 9.21 -2.39
CA TRP A 15 -4.80 9.91 -1.92
C TRP A 15 -4.49 11.07 -0.97
N GLY A 16 -3.22 11.27 -0.61
CA GLY A 16 -2.78 12.09 0.52
C GLY A 16 -2.95 13.61 0.45
N GLY A 17 -3.97 14.11 -0.25
CA GLY A 17 -4.37 15.51 -0.24
C GLY A 17 -3.28 16.50 -0.63
N LEU A 18 -3.21 17.61 0.11
CA LEU A 18 -2.21 18.68 -0.07
C LEU A 18 -1.66 19.14 1.28
N PRO A 19 -0.46 19.75 1.32
CA PRO A 19 0.13 20.24 2.57
C PRO A 19 -0.47 21.55 3.07
N ASP A 20 -1.25 22.26 2.24
CA ASP A 20 -1.88 23.53 2.58
C ASP A 20 -3.39 23.35 2.82
N PRO A 21 -4.02 24.17 3.70
CA PRO A 21 -5.46 24.16 3.91
C PRO A 21 -6.24 24.22 2.58
N PRO A 22 -7.29 23.39 2.41
CA PRO A 22 -7.97 22.59 3.43
C PRO A 22 -7.36 21.19 3.66
N PHE A 23 -6.14 20.94 3.18
CA PHE A 23 -5.36 19.70 3.31
C PHE A 23 -5.91 18.48 2.58
N HIS A 24 -6.94 18.68 1.76
CA HIS A 24 -7.50 17.66 0.90
C HIS A 24 -7.82 18.24 -0.48
N THR A 25 -8.05 17.37 -1.45
CA THR A 25 -8.45 17.77 -2.81
C THR A 25 -9.90 17.39 -3.13
N PRO A 26 -10.54 18.06 -4.11
CA PRO A 26 -11.84 17.60 -4.61
C PRO A 26 -11.82 16.16 -5.14
N ARG A 27 -10.68 15.70 -5.69
CA ARG A 27 -10.52 14.32 -6.20
C ARG A 27 -10.50 13.32 -5.05
N GLU A 28 -9.75 13.60 -4.00
CA GLU A 28 -9.69 12.79 -2.79
C GLU A 28 -11.08 12.64 -2.13
N VAL A 29 -11.82 13.74 -1.98
CA VAL A 29 -13.18 13.71 -1.44
C VAL A 29 -14.12 12.89 -2.33
N ALA A 30 -14.04 13.04 -3.65
CA ALA A 30 -14.84 12.25 -4.60
C ALA A 30 -14.47 10.76 -4.55
N THR A 31 -13.19 10.42 -4.43
CA THR A 31 -12.71 9.04 -4.25
C THR A 31 -13.23 8.44 -2.95
N ALA A 32 -13.19 9.18 -1.84
CA ALA A 32 -13.74 8.73 -0.56
C ALA A 32 -15.25 8.44 -0.64
N GLN A 33 -16.00 9.27 -1.37
CA GLN A 33 -17.44 9.05 -1.62
C GLN A 33 -17.69 7.80 -2.48
N ALA A 34 -16.93 7.61 -3.56
CA ALA A 34 -17.03 6.43 -4.41
C ALA A 34 -16.67 5.14 -3.66
N MET A 35 -15.63 5.17 -2.83
CA MET A 35 -15.27 4.07 -1.93
C MET A 35 -16.40 3.74 -0.96
N ALA A 36 -17.04 4.76 -0.37
CA ALA A 36 -18.15 4.57 0.56
C ALA A 36 -19.36 3.91 -0.13
N GLN A 37 -19.67 4.33 -1.35
CA GLN A 37 -20.73 3.70 -2.15
C GLN A 37 -20.39 2.24 -2.45
N ALA A 38 -19.16 1.96 -2.92
CA ALA A 38 -18.72 0.60 -3.21
C ALA A 38 -18.78 -0.30 -1.96
N ALA A 39 -18.30 0.18 -0.81
CA ALA A 39 -18.37 -0.58 0.45
C ALA A 39 -19.81 -0.83 0.91
N ALA A 40 -20.72 0.12 0.72
CA ALA A 40 -22.13 -0.03 1.09
C ALA A 40 -22.88 -1.00 0.17
N GLU A 41 -22.56 -1.02 -1.12
CA GLU A 41 -23.25 -1.83 -2.13
C GLU A 41 -22.67 -3.25 -2.23
N LEU A 42 -21.34 -3.37 -2.20
CA LEU A 42 -20.63 -4.63 -2.45
C LEU A 42 -20.12 -5.28 -1.17
N GLY A 43 -19.92 -4.53 -0.10
CA GLY A 43 -19.22 -4.96 1.10
C GLY A 43 -17.70 -4.75 1.01
N ALA A 44 -17.07 -4.60 2.17
CA ALA A 44 -15.62 -4.57 2.33
C ALA A 44 -15.27 -5.02 3.76
N ASP A 45 -14.20 -5.78 3.90
CA ASP A 45 -13.65 -6.24 5.18
C ASP A 45 -12.49 -5.36 5.65
N PHE A 46 -11.79 -4.70 4.73
CA PHE A 46 -10.69 -3.77 4.99
C PHE A 46 -10.42 -2.85 3.81
N ILE A 47 -9.55 -1.86 4.03
CA ILE A 47 -9.02 -0.95 3.02
C ILE A 47 -7.49 -1.12 2.99
N LEU A 48 -6.92 -1.22 1.79
CA LEU A 48 -5.48 -1.27 1.57
C LEU A 48 -5.03 0.09 1.03
N SER A 49 -4.25 0.84 1.81
CA SER A 49 -3.54 2.01 1.30
C SER A 49 -2.26 1.58 0.59
N LEU A 50 -2.03 2.11 -0.61
CA LEU A 50 -0.87 1.80 -1.47
C LEU A 50 0.22 2.88 -1.42
N GLY A 51 0.26 3.69 -0.36
CA GLY A 51 1.30 4.70 -0.14
C GLY A 51 0.94 6.07 -0.70
N ASP A 52 1.85 7.02 -0.47
CA ASP A 52 1.65 8.46 -0.63
C ASP A 52 0.41 8.95 0.13
N ASN A 53 0.43 8.59 1.42
CA ASN A 53 -0.66 8.83 2.35
C ASN A 53 -0.78 10.32 2.71
N PHE A 54 0.32 11.08 2.62
CA PHE A 54 0.33 12.53 2.90
C PHE A 54 1.31 13.28 1.98
N TYR A 55 0.78 13.97 0.97
CA TYR A 55 1.59 14.81 0.08
C TYR A 55 2.02 16.12 0.75
N TYR A 56 3.17 16.73 0.41
CA TYR A 56 4.25 16.19 -0.43
C TYR A 56 5.46 15.72 0.41
N GLN A 57 5.44 15.91 1.72
CA GLN A 57 6.56 15.59 2.62
C GLN A 57 6.06 14.89 3.88
N GLY A 58 5.06 14.03 3.72
CA GLY A 58 4.53 13.21 4.79
C GLY A 58 3.96 14.04 5.94
N VAL A 59 4.14 13.50 7.14
CA VAL A 59 3.79 14.12 8.43
C VAL A 59 5.05 14.39 9.24
N LYS A 60 4.96 15.31 10.21
CA LYS A 60 6.08 15.68 11.08
C LYS A 60 6.25 14.71 12.26
N ASP A 61 5.14 14.40 12.93
CA ASP A 61 5.07 13.52 14.10
C ASP A 61 3.68 12.86 14.21
N GLU A 62 3.47 12.00 15.22
CA GLU A 62 2.23 11.24 15.42
C GLU A 62 1.01 12.11 15.81
N TRP A 63 1.22 13.41 16.05
CA TRP A 63 0.21 14.41 16.39
C TRP A 63 -0.05 15.41 15.25
N ASP A 64 0.56 15.21 14.09
CA ASP A 64 0.39 16.11 12.95
C ASP A 64 -1.09 16.23 12.57
N PRO A 65 -1.65 17.45 12.45
CA PRO A 65 -3.06 17.66 12.10
C PRO A 65 -3.46 17.03 10.76
N ARG A 66 -2.50 16.75 9.87
CA ARG A 66 -2.74 16.05 8.60
C ARG A 66 -3.42 14.69 8.78
N PHE A 67 -3.16 13.96 9.87
CA PHE A 67 -3.92 12.74 10.16
C PHE A 67 -5.42 13.01 10.30
N GLN A 68 -5.80 14.12 10.93
CA GLN A 68 -7.21 14.50 11.07
C GLN A 68 -7.76 15.06 9.77
N ASP A 69 -7.05 15.99 9.14
CA ASP A 69 -7.58 16.76 8.01
C ASP A 69 -7.57 16.03 6.67
N THR A 70 -6.57 15.19 6.42
CA THR A 70 -6.43 14.43 5.17
C THR A 70 -6.99 13.01 5.31
N PHE A 71 -6.94 12.41 6.50
CA PHE A 71 -7.45 11.04 6.69
C PHE A 71 -8.78 10.98 7.45
N GLU A 72 -8.80 11.37 8.74
CA GLU A 72 -9.98 11.09 9.57
C GLU A 72 -11.24 11.83 9.12
N ARG A 73 -11.10 13.10 8.73
CA ARG A 73 -12.21 13.97 8.28
C ARG A 73 -12.62 13.78 6.82
N VAL A 74 -11.80 13.11 6.01
CA VAL A 74 -12.11 12.80 4.61
C VAL A 74 -12.88 11.48 4.52
N PHE A 75 -12.37 10.43 5.14
CA PHE A 75 -12.95 9.08 5.07
C PHE A 75 -13.99 8.83 6.18
N THR A 76 -15.00 9.72 6.28
CA THR A 76 -15.97 9.77 7.38
C THR A 76 -17.24 8.93 7.18
N ALA A 77 -17.45 8.41 5.97
CA ALA A 77 -18.69 7.71 5.64
C ALA A 77 -18.92 6.48 6.54
N PRO A 78 -20.17 6.21 7.01
CA PRO A 78 -20.44 5.10 7.91
C PRO A 78 -19.99 3.72 7.40
N ALA A 79 -20.02 3.51 6.08
CA ALA A 79 -19.55 2.27 5.46
C ALA A 79 -18.03 2.08 5.53
N LEU A 80 -17.25 3.15 5.72
CA LEU A 80 -15.79 3.12 5.79
C LEU A 80 -15.26 3.20 7.23
N GLN A 81 -16.01 3.83 8.15
CA GLN A 81 -15.61 4.01 9.55
C GLN A 81 -15.22 2.72 10.29
N PRO A 82 -15.93 1.58 10.16
CA PRO A 82 -15.57 0.35 10.86
C PRO A 82 -14.43 -0.42 10.19
N LEU A 83 -14.02 -0.05 8.97
CA LEU A 83 -13.06 -0.84 8.19
C LEU A 83 -11.63 -0.54 8.65
N PRO A 84 -10.82 -1.57 8.97
CA PRO A 84 -9.40 -1.39 9.20
C PRO A 84 -8.70 -1.00 7.89
N TRP A 85 -7.79 -0.04 7.98
CA TRP A 85 -6.86 0.36 6.93
C TRP A 85 -5.53 -0.32 7.16
N PHE A 86 -5.10 -1.16 6.23
CA PHE A 86 -3.74 -1.67 6.18
C PHE A 86 -2.92 -0.75 5.28
N VAL A 87 -1.88 -0.15 5.86
CA VAL A 87 -1.15 0.95 5.24
C VAL A 87 0.28 0.54 4.94
N LEU A 88 0.77 0.96 3.78
CA LEU A 88 2.20 1.01 3.46
C LEU A 88 2.60 2.45 3.10
N ALA A 89 3.89 2.75 3.10
CA ALA A 89 4.43 4.08 2.80
C ALA A 89 4.87 4.21 1.34
N GLY A 90 4.68 5.40 0.77
CA GLY A 90 5.24 5.83 -0.52
C GLY A 90 6.41 6.80 -0.38
N ASN A 91 6.90 7.35 -1.49
CA ASN A 91 8.02 8.29 -1.50
C ASN A 91 7.71 9.59 -0.75
N HIS A 92 6.50 10.13 -0.88
CA HIS A 92 6.14 11.36 -0.18
C HIS A 92 6.05 11.16 1.33
N ASP A 93 5.70 9.96 1.79
CA ASP A 93 5.70 9.60 3.20
C ASP A 93 7.13 9.54 3.77
N HIS A 94 8.06 8.97 3.01
CA HIS A 94 9.49 8.88 3.35
C HIS A 94 10.25 10.21 3.29
N ALA A 95 9.75 11.19 2.54
CA ALA A 95 10.23 12.56 2.62
C ALA A 95 9.86 13.25 3.94
N GLY A 96 8.88 12.70 4.68
CA GLY A 96 8.50 13.10 6.02
C GLY A 96 8.97 12.10 7.09
N ASN A 97 8.08 11.83 8.04
CA ASN A 97 8.35 10.91 9.15
C ASN A 97 7.47 9.65 9.08
N VAL A 98 7.93 8.59 8.42
CA VAL A 98 7.21 7.29 8.39
C VAL A 98 7.04 6.69 9.79
N SER A 99 7.99 6.92 10.70
CA SER A 99 7.85 6.42 12.09
C SER A 99 6.65 7.04 12.81
N ALA A 100 6.27 8.27 12.47
CA ALA A 100 5.05 8.88 12.96
C ALA A 100 3.79 8.19 12.42
N GLN A 101 3.78 7.78 11.15
CA GLN A 101 2.68 7.01 10.58
C GLN A 101 2.55 5.62 11.23
N LEU A 102 3.67 4.96 11.54
CA LEU A 102 3.67 3.72 12.31
C LEU A 102 3.10 3.96 13.72
N ALA A 103 3.54 5.03 14.38
CA ALA A 103 3.08 5.40 15.70
C ALA A 103 1.59 5.76 15.76
N TYR A 104 1.04 6.33 14.68
CA TYR A 104 -0.37 6.69 14.59
C TYR A 104 -1.33 5.51 14.74
N SER A 105 -0.86 4.27 14.55
CA SER A 105 -1.62 3.07 14.91
C SER A 105 -2.00 2.97 16.40
N ARG A 106 -1.36 3.76 17.28
CA ARG A 106 -1.76 3.87 18.69
C ARG A 106 -2.88 4.90 18.92
N HIS A 107 -3.14 5.77 17.94
CA HIS A 107 -4.10 6.87 18.03
C HIS A 107 -5.41 6.56 17.30
N SER A 108 -5.37 5.78 16.22
CA SER A 108 -6.55 5.44 15.42
C SER A 108 -6.73 3.93 15.32
N ALA A 109 -7.87 3.44 15.82
CA ALA A 109 -8.21 2.01 15.83
C ALA A 109 -8.36 1.42 14.42
N ARG A 110 -8.61 2.26 13.42
CA ARG A 110 -8.70 1.84 12.01
C ARG A 110 -7.41 2.04 11.23
N TRP A 111 -6.36 2.63 11.80
CA TRP A 111 -5.08 2.81 11.12
C TRP A 111 -4.09 1.71 11.53
N HIS A 112 -3.85 0.73 10.65
CA HIS A 112 -2.95 -0.39 10.92
C HIS A 112 -1.69 -0.29 10.05
N PHE A 113 -0.62 0.24 10.64
CA PHE A 113 0.71 0.31 10.07
C PHE A 113 1.76 -0.12 11.11
N PRO A 114 1.89 -1.43 11.41
CA PRO A 114 2.68 -1.92 12.54
C PRO A 114 4.20 -1.95 12.31
N HIS A 115 4.62 -1.98 11.03
CA HIS A 115 6.02 -2.10 10.61
C HIS A 115 6.12 -1.63 9.15
N PRO A 116 7.27 -1.09 8.67
CA PRO A 116 7.42 -0.64 7.28
C PRO A 116 7.00 -1.68 6.23
N TYR A 117 7.32 -2.95 6.49
CA TYR A 117 6.87 -4.10 5.70
C TYR A 117 6.38 -5.22 6.62
N TYR A 118 5.25 -5.84 6.28
CA TYR A 118 4.57 -6.79 7.16
C TYR A 118 3.65 -7.74 6.39
N SER A 119 3.21 -8.79 7.10
CA SER A 119 2.39 -9.86 6.53
C SER A 119 1.07 -9.97 7.29
N LEU A 120 -0.01 -10.09 6.54
CA LEU A 120 -1.33 -10.41 7.03
C LEU A 120 -1.75 -11.78 6.50
N ARG A 121 -2.27 -12.62 7.40
CA ARG A 121 -2.88 -13.89 7.03
C ARG A 121 -4.38 -13.74 7.22
N LEU A 122 -5.13 -13.91 6.15
CA LEU A 122 -6.55 -13.61 6.05
C LEU A 122 -7.32 -14.93 5.89
N SER A 123 -8.31 -15.17 6.73
CA SER A 123 -9.19 -16.34 6.59
C SER A 123 -10.21 -16.08 5.48
N LEU A 124 -10.40 -17.06 4.60
CA LEU A 124 -11.40 -16.94 3.53
C LEU A 124 -12.77 -17.42 4.07
N PRO A 125 -13.78 -16.54 4.13
CA PRO A 125 -15.10 -16.87 4.66
C PRO A 125 -15.69 -18.12 4.02
N GLY A 126 -16.36 -18.96 4.82
CA GLY A 126 -16.99 -20.19 4.34
C GLY A 126 -15.99 -21.32 3.97
N THR A 127 -14.69 -21.15 4.22
CA THR A 127 -13.66 -22.16 3.93
C THR A 127 -12.70 -22.37 5.10
N ASN A 128 -11.90 -23.44 5.06
CA ASN A 128 -10.77 -23.67 5.97
C ASN A 128 -9.43 -23.21 5.37
N THR A 129 -9.47 -22.33 4.37
CA THR A 129 -8.29 -21.87 3.64
C THR A 129 -7.96 -20.42 3.97
N THR A 130 -6.74 -19.99 3.64
CA THR A 130 -6.25 -18.64 3.93
C THR A 130 -5.70 -17.96 2.69
N ALA A 131 -5.77 -16.64 2.67
CA ALA A 131 -5.01 -15.78 1.78
C ALA A 131 -3.86 -15.10 2.55
N ARG A 132 -2.82 -14.74 1.82
CA ARG A 132 -1.70 -13.94 2.31
C ARG A 132 -1.71 -12.58 1.64
N LEU A 133 -1.53 -11.52 2.42
CA LEU A 133 -1.19 -10.20 1.93
C LEU A 133 0.18 -9.79 2.52
N LEU A 134 1.16 -9.53 1.66
CA LEU A 134 2.49 -9.08 2.03
C LEU A 134 2.65 -7.62 1.60
N LEU A 135 2.78 -6.71 2.55
CA LEU A 135 3.00 -5.30 2.28
C LEU A 135 4.51 -5.01 2.36
N LEU A 136 5.03 -4.37 1.32
CA LEU A 136 6.42 -3.98 1.17
C LEU A 136 6.56 -2.47 1.36
N ASP A 137 7.73 -2.08 1.85
CA ASP A 137 8.22 -0.72 1.75
C ASP A 137 9.18 -0.65 0.55
N THR A 138 8.66 -0.21 -0.59
CA THR A 138 9.42 -0.18 -1.85
C THR A 138 10.46 0.93 -1.86
N VAL A 139 10.30 1.97 -1.03
CA VAL A 139 11.30 3.04 -0.86
C VAL A 139 12.53 2.51 -0.11
N LEU A 140 12.33 1.75 0.97
CA LEU A 140 13.43 1.07 1.66
C LEU A 140 14.13 0.03 0.79
N LEU A 141 13.43 -0.58 -0.18
CA LEU A 141 14.04 -1.52 -1.13
C LEU A 141 14.81 -0.84 -2.26
N CYS A 142 14.31 0.29 -2.78
CA CYS A 142 14.74 0.82 -4.07
C CYS A 142 15.24 2.28 -4.06
N GLY A 143 15.01 3.04 -3.00
CA GLY A 143 15.28 4.48 -2.93
C GLY A 143 14.02 5.35 -3.12
N GLY A 144 14.12 6.65 -2.83
CA GLY A 144 12.98 7.58 -2.70
C GLY A 144 12.37 8.16 -3.97
N GLY A 145 12.58 7.55 -5.14
CA GLY A 145 12.03 8.01 -6.41
C GLY A 145 12.61 9.35 -6.89
N ASP A 146 12.05 9.87 -7.98
CA ASP A 146 12.59 11.02 -8.72
C ASP A 146 11.92 12.36 -8.33
N ASP A 147 10.84 12.33 -7.54
CA ASP A 147 9.97 13.47 -7.22
C ASP A 147 10.63 14.58 -6.36
N PHE A 148 11.84 14.33 -5.87
CA PHE A 148 12.55 15.25 -4.98
C PHE A 148 13.79 15.89 -5.61
N ASP A 149 13.94 15.83 -6.95
CA ASP A 149 15.01 16.48 -7.72
C ASP A 149 16.39 16.37 -7.04
N LEU A 150 16.70 15.19 -6.49
CA LEU A 150 17.97 14.98 -5.81
C LEU A 150 19.08 14.86 -6.86
N PRO A 151 20.14 15.69 -6.82
CA PRO A 151 21.21 15.60 -7.79
C PRO A 151 21.91 14.23 -7.74
N GLY A 152 21.92 13.52 -8.87
CA GLY A 152 22.67 12.28 -9.11
C GLY A 152 21.86 11.18 -9.83
N PRO A 153 22.50 10.07 -10.24
CA PRO A 153 21.78 8.90 -10.76
C PRO A 153 20.90 8.27 -9.67
N PRO A 154 19.87 7.49 -10.03
CA PRO A 154 18.96 6.84 -9.07
C PRO A 154 19.77 6.12 -8.00
N ARG A 155 19.64 6.60 -6.77
CA ARG A 155 20.33 6.04 -5.62
C ARG A 155 19.52 4.81 -5.25
N GLY A 156 20.14 3.64 -5.34
CA GLY A 156 19.63 2.45 -4.68
C GLY A 156 19.34 2.73 -3.19
N PRO A 157 18.83 1.74 -2.44
CA PRO A 157 18.30 1.98 -1.11
C PRO A 157 19.31 2.70 -0.21
N GLN A 158 18.81 3.66 0.58
CA GLN A 158 19.62 4.46 1.50
C GLN A 158 20.35 3.58 2.52
N ASP A 159 19.70 2.51 2.96
CA ASP A 159 20.30 1.45 3.77
C ASP A 159 20.26 0.12 3.01
N GLN A 160 21.43 -0.28 2.49
CA GLN A 160 21.60 -1.53 1.75
C GLN A 160 21.36 -2.76 2.62
N ALA A 161 21.68 -2.70 3.91
CA ALA A 161 21.47 -3.82 4.83
C ALA A 161 19.98 -4.00 5.10
N GLU A 162 19.24 -2.92 5.29
CA GLU A 162 17.79 -2.98 5.50
C GLU A 162 17.06 -3.44 4.24
N ALA A 163 17.44 -2.96 3.05
CA ALA A 163 16.91 -3.48 1.79
C ALA A 163 17.13 -5.00 1.63
N ALA A 164 18.35 -5.48 1.95
CA ALA A 164 18.66 -6.90 1.93
C ALA A 164 17.84 -7.70 2.95
N ARG A 165 17.60 -7.14 4.15
CA ARG A 165 16.75 -7.74 5.18
C ARG A 165 15.30 -7.86 4.73
N GLN A 166 14.74 -6.81 4.12
CA GLN A 166 13.39 -6.84 3.58
C GLN A 166 13.25 -7.85 2.43
N LEU A 167 14.22 -7.91 1.51
CA LEU A 167 14.19 -8.88 0.41
C LEU A 167 14.28 -10.33 0.90
N LEU A 168 15.15 -10.61 1.87
CA LEU A 168 15.23 -11.93 2.50
C LEU A 168 13.94 -12.27 3.28
N TRP A 169 13.36 -11.28 3.97
CA TRP A 169 12.08 -11.44 4.64
C TRP A 169 10.96 -11.79 3.66
N LEU A 170 10.88 -11.11 2.51
CA LEU A 170 9.91 -11.38 1.47
C LEU A 170 10.04 -12.81 0.96
N GLN A 171 11.26 -13.23 0.60
CA GLN A 171 11.53 -14.59 0.15
C GLN A 171 11.05 -15.64 1.17
N LYS A 172 11.37 -15.46 2.45
CA LYS A 172 10.95 -16.38 3.53
C LYS A 172 9.43 -16.39 3.71
N ARG A 173 8.76 -15.25 3.56
CA ARG A 173 7.29 -15.17 3.69
C ARG A 173 6.59 -15.83 2.50
N LEU A 174 7.09 -15.67 1.28
CA LEU A 174 6.58 -16.36 0.10
C LEU A 174 6.73 -17.88 0.19
N GLU A 175 7.88 -18.35 0.70
CA GLU A 175 8.11 -19.77 0.96
C GLU A 175 7.17 -20.32 2.05
N ALA A 176 6.91 -19.55 3.10
CA ALA A 176 5.98 -19.92 4.16
C ALA A 176 4.48 -19.82 3.77
N SER A 177 4.18 -19.30 2.58
CA SER A 177 2.81 -19.07 2.10
C SER A 177 2.33 -20.08 1.06
N GLN A 178 3.08 -21.16 0.82
CA GLN A 178 2.73 -22.15 -0.20
C GLN A 178 1.40 -22.90 0.08
N SER A 179 0.88 -22.85 1.31
CA SER A 179 -0.43 -23.40 1.66
C SER A 179 -1.57 -22.40 1.60
N ASP A 180 -1.28 -21.10 1.39
CA ASP A 180 -2.30 -20.07 1.23
C ASP A 180 -2.91 -20.19 -0.18
N GLN A 181 -4.24 -20.10 -0.30
CA GLN A 181 -4.95 -20.22 -1.59
C GLN A 181 -4.65 -19.06 -2.53
N TYR A 182 -4.50 -17.85 -1.96
CA TYR A 182 -4.10 -16.65 -2.68
C TYR A 182 -2.93 -15.99 -1.96
N VAL A 183 -1.97 -15.48 -2.72
CA VAL A 183 -0.85 -14.70 -2.19
C VAL A 183 -0.79 -13.40 -2.96
N LEU A 184 -1.04 -12.30 -2.26
CA LEU A 184 -0.98 -10.94 -2.77
C LEU A 184 0.26 -10.25 -2.20
N VAL A 185 0.95 -9.48 -3.03
CA VAL A 185 2.04 -8.59 -2.60
C VAL A 185 1.63 -7.17 -2.95
N ALA A 186 1.83 -6.23 -2.03
CA ALA A 186 1.55 -4.82 -2.25
C ALA A 186 2.79 -3.98 -1.93
N GLY A 187 3.00 -2.93 -2.70
CA GLY A 187 4.08 -1.96 -2.51
C GLY A 187 3.74 -0.69 -3.27
N HIS A 188 4.33 0.44 -2.89
CA HIS A 188 3.96 1.71 -3.51
C HIS A 188 4.37 1.76 -4.98
N TYR A 189 5.63 1.42 -5.28
CA TYR A 189 6.16 1.49 -6.64
C TYR A 189 5.67 0.37 -7.56
N PRO A 190 5.46 0.66 -8.86
CA PRO A 190 4.99 -0.31 -9.84
C PRO A 190 6.11 -1.23 -10.32
N LEU A 191 5.80 -2.53 -10.42
CA LEU A 191 6.62 -3.47 -11.21
C LEU A 191 6.59 -3.11 -12.70
N TRP A 192 5.41 -2.73 -13.18
CA TRP A 192 5.16 -2.33 -14.55
C TRP A 192 4.13 -1.21 -14.55
N SER A 193 4.40 -0.19 -15.36
CA SER A 193 3.46 0.85 -15.71
C SER A 193 3.86 1.46 -17.05
N VAL A 194 2.91 2.07 -17.75
CA VAL A 194 3.14 2.81 -19.01
C VAL A 194 2.95 4.31 -18.86
N ALA A 195 2.86 4.79 -17.62
CA ALA A 195 2.57 6.18 -17.31
C ALA A 195 3.87 6.96 -17.03
N GLU A 196 3.78 8.03 -16.25
CA GLU A 196 4.83 9.02 -16.04
C GLU A 196 6.13 8.45 -15.45
N HIS A 197 6.04 7.57 -14.45
CA HIS A 197 7.19 6.95 -13.81
C HIS A 197 7.60 5.64 -14.52
N GLY A 198 6.61 4.86 -14.96
CA GLY A 198 6.87 3.62 -15.68
C GLY A 198 7.39 2.48 -14.78
N PRO A 199 8.05 1.46 -15.33
CA PRO A 199 8.48 0.29 -14.55
C PRO A 199 9.63 0.62 -13.58
N SER A 200 9.53 0.16 -12.34
CA SER A 200 10.64 0.26 -11.38
C SER A 200 11.68 -0.83 -11.61
N GLU A 201 12.81 -0.50 -12.24
CA GLU A 201 13.88 -1.45 -12.59
C GLU A 201 14.37 -2.27 -11.39
N CYS A 202 14.50 -1.64 -10.22
CA CYS A 202 14.85 -2.31 -8.97
C CYS A 202 13.89 -3.46 -8.63
N LEU A 203 12.58 -3.22 -8.71
CA LEU A 203 11.56 -4.23 -8.43
C LEU A 203 11.51 -5.31 -9.53
N VAL A 204 11.63 -4.91 -10.80
CA VAL A 204 11.72 -5.84 -11.93
C VAL A 204 12.90 -6.80 -11.76
N ARG A 205 14.03 -6.31 -11.26
CA ARG A 205 15.23 -7.12 -11.04
C ARG A 205 15.16 -7.98 -9.78
N LEU A 206 14.68 -7.44 -8.67
CA LEU A 206 14.80 -8.08 -7.34
C LEU A 206 13.52 -8.81 -6.90
N VAL A 207 12.34 -8.23 -7.17
CA VAL A 207 11.06 -8.71 -6.65
C VAL A 207 10.34 -9.59 -7.66
N ARG A 208 10.28 -9.20 -8.95
CA ARG A 208 9.60 -9.98 -10.01
C ARG A 208 10.03 -11.46 -10.04
N PRO A 209 11.33 -11.82 -9.96
CA PRO A 209 11.73 -13.23 -9.99
C PRO A 209 11.17 -14.04 -8.81
N LEU A 210 11.03 -13.41 -7.63
CA LEU A 210 10.42 -14.05 -6.46
C LEU A 210 8.92 -14.24 -6.67
N LEU A 211 8.22 -13.23 -7.18
CA LEU A 211 6.77 -13.34 -7.43
C LEU A 211 6.45 -14.47 -8.41
N MET A 212 7.25 -14.59 -9.48
CA MET A 212 7.10 -15.65 -10.48
C MET A 212 7.44 -17.03 -9.89
N LYS A 213 8.57 -17.14 -9.19
CA LYS A 213 9.01 -18.40 -8.56
C LYS A 213 7.97 -18.96 -7.60
N TYR A 214 7.37 -18.10 -6.78
CA TYR A 214 6.40 -18.51 -5.76
C TYR A 214 4.94 -18.37 -6.21
N LYS A 215 4.69 -18.09 -7.49
CA LYS A 215 3.35 -18.01 -8.11
C LYS A 215 2.39 -17.07 -7.37
N VAL A 216 2.88 -15.88 -7.05
CA VAL A 216 2.06 -14.81 -6.44
C VAL A 216 0.87 -14.50 -7.34
N THR A 217 -0.31 -14.37 -6.75
CA THR A 217 -1.59 -14.14 -7.44
C THR A 217 -1.62 -12.78 -8.12
N ALA A 218 -1.25 -11.72 -7.40
CA ALA A 218 -1.19 -10.36 -7.94
C ALA A 218 -0.21 -9.50 -7.14
N TYR A 219 0.32 -8.48 -7.81
CA TYR A 219 1.04 -7.37 -7.20
C TYR A 219 0.19 -6.10 -7.30
N LEU A 220 -0.03 -5.40 -6.19
CA LEU A 220 -0.82 -4.17 -6.13
C LEU A 220 0.09 -2.97 -5.84
N CYS A 221 -0.12 -1.86 -6.53
CA CYS A 221 0.69 -0.65 -6.39
C CYS A 221 -0.07 0.62 -6.78
N GLY A 222 0.51 1.76 -6.42
CA GLY A 222 0.08 3.12 -6.81
C GLY A 222 1.22 3.82 -7.56
N HIS A 223 1.61 5.00 -7.08
CA HIS A 223 2.69 5.87 -7.55
C HIS A 223 2.40 6.55 -8.89
N ASP A 224 2.07 5.78 -9.92
CA ASP A 224 1.57 6.36 -11.15
C ASP A 224 0.08 6.72 -10.97
N HIS A 225 -0.26 7.99 -11.17
CA HIS A 225 -1.55 8.59 -10.80
C HIS A 225 -2.68 8.26 -11.80
N ASN A 226 -2.92 6.97 -12.01
CA ASN A 226 -3.93 6.42 -12.92
C ASN A 226 -4.34 4.99 -12.52
N LEU A 227 -5.26 4.37 -13.27
CA LEU A 227 -5.73 3.00 -13.03
C LEU A 227 -5.28 2.08 -14.16
N GLN A 228 -4.62 0.97 -13.82
CA GLN A 228 -4.16 -0.03 -14.78
C GLN A 228 -4.35 -1.44 -14.24
N VAL A 229 -4.60 -2.38 -15.16
CA VAL A 229 -4.45 -3.82 -14.92
C VAL A 229 -3.52 -4.40 -15.98
N ARG A 230 -2.55 -5.21 -15.54
CA ARG A 230 -1.58 -5.88 -16.41
C ARG A 230 -1.52 -7.34 -16.04
N GLU A 231 -1.70 -8.19 -17.04
CA GLU A 231 -1.54 -9.63 -16.89
C GLU A 231 -0.22 -10.03 -17.54
N THR A 232 0.58 -10.83 -16.82
CA THR A 232 1.76 -11.44 -17.43
C THR A 232 1.27 -12.66 -18.21
N PRO A 233 1.55 -12.78 -19.53
CA PRO A 233 1.16 -13.95 -20.29
C PRO A 233 1.76 -15.22 -19.65
N PRO A 234 1.03 -16.36 -19.61
CA PRO A 234 1.61 -17.62 -19.15
C PRO A 234 2.84 -17.98 -19.98
N GLY A 235 4.00 -18.20 -19.33
CA GLY A 235 5.18 -18.80 -19.97
C GLY A 235 6.28 -17.85 -20.47
N ILE A 236 6.33 -16.59 -20.00
CA ILE A 236 7.42 -15.63 -20.29
C ILE A 236 8.13 -15.18 -19.02
#